data_AF-A0A951GM58-F1
#
_entry.id   AF-A0A951GM58-F1
#
_cell.length_a   1.000
_cell.length_b   1.000
_cell.length_c   1.000
_cell.angle_alpha   90.00
_cell.angle_beta   90.00
_cell.angle_gamma   90.00
#
_symmetry.space_group_name_H-M   'P 1'
#
loop_
_entity.id
_entity.type
_entity.pdbx_description
1 polymer ?
#
loop_
_entity_poly.entity_id
_entity_poly.type
_entity_poly.pdbx_seq_one_letter_code
_entity_poly.pdbx_strand_id
1 'polypeptide(L)'
;MFVYDDLIMSAVKIGPPTSHCLTADHYTELEFLTFEEIRFLAAIVLSVHPDDGMAYCYPLFEYKDVPVDLDQTTLYAIGKAQAAELISEAGLNKGTVVPTCAGGPTYETRDVDLNSAAVSEIAQAIDLKDHLLMRGLGCLLRADMCWRHREIAEAAVMLLHVSLDASFQMMLRSLRERGNINPTSRDAGQLLDEVFNPSIETGNYFQDYYEDRIRVIHPFSRLGIFPFAPLAADDYYFLRHALVEVYYWLVTKRKLHPLPPPLNG
;
A
#
# COMPACT_ATOMS: atom_id res chain seq x y z
N MET A 1 8.09 -5.59 -13.41
CA MET A 1 7.83 -4.19 -13.79
C MET A 1 8.84 -3.79 -14.83
N PHE A 2 8.38 -3.11 -15.86
CA PHE A 2 9.19 -2.55 -16.93
C PHE A 2 9.05 -1.03 -16.83
N VAL A 3 10.19 -0.35 -16.74
CA VAL A 3 10.27 1.10 -16.60
C VAL A 3 10.90 1.62 -17.87
N TYR A 4 10.16 2.46 -18.57
CA TYR A 4 10.62 3.24 -19.70
C TYR A 4 10.37 4.72 -19.39
N ASP A 5 11.11 5.61 -20.05
CA ASP A 5 10.98 7.05 -19.85
C ASP A 5 9.53 7.56 -20.00
N ASP A 6 8.75 6.91 -20.87
CA ASP A 6 7.41 7.33 -21.24
C ASP A 6 6.28 6.39 -20.80
N LEU A 7 6.61 5.22 -20.24
CA LEU A 7 5.64 4.22 -19.81
C LEU A 7 6.22 3.33 -18.71
N ILE A 8 5.51 3.24 -17.57
CA ILE A 8 5.75 2.22 -16.55
C ILE A 8 4.63 1.21 -16.59
N MET A 9 4.98 -0.07 -16.65
CA MET A 9 4.00 -1.17 -16.75
C MET A 9 4.45 -2.41 -15.97
N SER A 10 3.48 -3.20 -15.51
CA SER A 10 3.70 -4.50 -14.90
C SER A 10 2.96 -5.57 -15.70
N ALA A 11 3.63 -6.69 -15.96
CA ALA A 11 2.97 -7.92 -16.40
C ALA A 11 2.93 -8.86 -15.19
N VAL A 12 1.73 -9.31 -14.83
CA VAL A 12 1.50 -10.13 -13.65
C VAL A 12 0.72 -11.37 -14.08
N LYS A 13 1.19 -12.55 -13.67
CA LYS A 13 0.47 -13.79 -13.90
C LYS A 13 -0.56 -13.96 -12.79
N ILE A 14 -1.83 -13.93 -13.17
CA ILE A 14 -2.97 -14.01 -12.25
C ILE A 14 -3.46 -15.47 -12.16
N GLY A 15 -3.63 -15.96 -10.94
CA GLY A 15 -4.27 -17.24 -10.67
C GLY A 15 -5.79 -17.16 -10.72
N PRO A 16 -6.50 -18.30 -10.90
CA PRO A 16 -7.95 -18.31 -10.74
C PRO A 16 -8.32 -17.97 -9.28
N PRO A 17 -9.49 -17.36 -9.01
CA PRO A 17 -9.91 -16.98 -7.65
C PRO A 17 -9.82 -18.11 -6.61
N THR A 18 -10.07 -19.35 -7.04
CA THR A 18 -9.97 -20.55 -6.19
C THR A 18 -8.56 -20.81 -5.66
N SER A 19 -7.53 -20.39 -6.39
CA SER A 19 -6.13 -20.51 -5.95
C SER A 19 -5.80 -19.60 -4.75
N HIS A 20 -6.62 -18.56 -4.54
CA HIS A 20 -6.54 -17.61 -3.43
C HIS A 20 -7.60 -17.85 -2.36
N CYS A 21 -8.30 -18.99 -2.38
CA CYS A 21 -9.38 -19.30 -1.42
C CYS A 21 -10.54 -18.28 -1.44
N LEU A 22 -10.78 -17.61 -2.57
CA LEU A 22 -11.90 -16.67 -2.71
C LEU A 22 -13.21 -17.43 -2.97
N THR A 23 -14.28 -16.94 -2.36
CA THR A 23 -15.67 -17.41 -2.50
C THR A 23 -16.55 -16.28 -3.03
N ALA A 24 -17.81 -16.58 -3.37
CA ALA A 24 -18.77 -15.56 -3.82
C ALA A 24 -18.97 -14.41 -2.81
N ASP A 25 -18.82 -14.68 -1.52
CA ASP A 25 -18.95 -13.64 -0.47
C ASP A 25 -17.83 -12.59 -0.50
N HIS A 26 -16.73 -12.87 -1.22
CA HIS A 26 -15.62 -11.95 -1.40
C HIS A 26 -15.72 -11.11 -2.68
N TYR A 27 -16.78 -11.28 -3.47
CA TYR A 27 -16.97 -10.54 -4.71
C TYR A 27 -17.17 -9.03 -4.45
N THR A 28 -16.55 -8.22 -5.31
CA THR A 28 -16.73 -6.77 -5.34
C THR A 28 -16.51 -6.27 -6.76
N GLU A 29 -17.35 -5.32 -7.18
CA GLU A 29 -17.24 -4.64 -8.48
C GLU A 29 -16.24 -3.48 -8.46
N LEU A 30 -15.74 -3.13 -7.27
CA LEU A 30 -14.91 -1.95 -7.04
C LEU A 30 -13.44 -2.29 -6.78
N GLU A 31 -13.11 -3.57 -6.52
CA GLU A 31 -11.71 -4.00 -6.47
C GLU A 31 -11.19 -4.12 -7.89
N PHE A 32 -10.12 -3.40 -8.19
CA PHE A 32 -9.53 -3.34 -9.53
C PHE A 32 -8.11 -3.91 -9.56
N LEU A 33 -7.50 -4.12 -8.39
CA LEU A 33 -6.22 -4.79 -8.28
C LEU A 33 -6.45 -6.24 -7.87
N THR A 34 -5.87 -7.14 -8.65
CA THR A 34 -5.73 -8.54 -8.26
C THR A 34 -4.80 -8.69 -7.06
N PHE A 35 -4.88 -9.82 -6.34
CA PHE A 35 -4.00 -10.04 -5.20
C PHE A 35 -2.53 -10.08 -5.60
N GLU A 36 -2.21 -10.59 -6.79
CA GLU A 36 -0.85 -10.58 -7.30
C GLU A 36 -0.33 -9.17 -7.58
N GLU A 37 -1.18 -8.27 -8.06
CA GLU A 37 -0.85 -6.86 -8.23
C GLU A 37 -0.68 -6.16 -6.89
N ILE A 38 -1.60 -6.36 -5.94
CA ILE A 38 -1.47 -5.83 -4.57
C ILE A 38 -0.14 -6.28 -3.97
N ARG A 39 0.18 -7.57 -4.03
CA ARG A 39 1.44 -8.13 -3.54
C ARG A 39 2.65 -7.48 -4.20
N PHE A 40 2.64 -7.33 -5.52
CA PHE A 40 3.78 -6.77 -6.26
C PHE A 40 3.99 -5.29 -5.93
N LEU A 41 2.92 -4.49 -5.97
CA LEU A 41 2.99 -3.05 -5.69
C LEU A 41 3.31 -2.77 -4.22
N ALA A 42 2.72 -3.54 -3.30
CA ALA A 42 3.05 -3.43 -1.88
C ALA A 42 4.51 -3.79 -1.62
N ALA A 43 5.07 -4.80 -2.30
CA ALA A 43 6.49 -5.12 -2.15
C ALA A 43 7.40 -3.96 -2.58
N ILE A 44 7.02 -3.19 -3.60
CA ILE A 44 7.72 -1.95 -3.97
C ILE A 44 7.64 -0.94 -2.83
N VAL A 45 6.42 -0.64 -2.34
CA VAL A 45 6.21 0.34 -1.25
C VAL A 45 6.99 -0.04 0.00
N LEU A 46 6.92 -1.30 0.42
CA LEU A 46 7.57 -1.81 1.63
C LEU A 46 9.10 -1.94 1.48
N SER A 47 9.64 -1.92 0.26
CA SER A 47 11.09 -1.94 0.04
C SER A 47 11.77 -0.59 0.25
N VAL A 48 10.99 0.47 0.46
CA VAL A 48 11.47 1.84 0.64
C VAL A 48 11.28 2.26 2.09
N HIS A 49 12.39 2.50 2.79
CA HIS A 49 12.31 3.10 4.11
C HIS A 49 11.71 4.51 3.98
N PRO A 50 10.74 4.89 4.83
CA PRO A 50 10.10 6.20 4.72
C PRO A 50 11.06 7.41 4.80
N ASP A 51 12.17 7.31 5.54
CA ASP A 51 13.23 8.34 5.57
C ASP A 51 13.96 8.50 4.22
N ASP A 52 13.95 7.46 3.38
CA ASP A 52 14.55 7.48 2.03
C ASP A 52 13.54 7.94 0.95
N GLY A 53 12.41 8.50 1.38
CA GLY A 53 11.32 8.94 0.53
C GLY A 53 10.19 7.93 0.40
N MET A 54 9.40 8.04 -0.67
CA MET A 54 8.20 7.23 -0.88
C MET A 54 8.12 6.75 -2.32
N ALA A 55 7.71 5.50 -2.51
CA ALA A 55 7.38 4.95 -3.83
C ALA A 55 5.86 4.93 -4.02
N TYR A 56 5.30 5.97 -4.65
CA TYR A 56 3.88 6.01 -4.97
C TYR A 56 3.59 5.20 -6.23
N CYS A 57 2.88 4.09 -6.07
CA CYS A 57 2.37 3.32 -7.19
C CYS A 57 0.97 3.83 -7.55
N TYR A 58 0.75 4.25 -8.80
CA TYR A 58 -0.56 4.67 -9.31
C TYR A 58 -0.93 3.83 -10.53
N PRO A 59 -1.27 2.54 -10.35
CA PRO A 59 -1.70 1.69 -11.45
C PRO A 59 -3.00 2.23 -12.06
N LEU A 60 -3.10 2.17 -13.38
CA LEU A 60 -4.35 2.48 -14.08
C LEU A 60 -5.29 1.28 -14.00
N PHE A 61 -6.60 1.56 -14.02
CA PHE A 61 -7.64 0.53 -13.94
C PHE A 61 -7.62 -0.44 -15.13
N GLU A 62 -7.15 0.02 -16.28
CA GLU A 62 -7.20 -0.77 -17.51
C GLU A 62 -6.02 -1.74 -17.64
N TYR A 63 -6.33 -2.99 -17.94
CA TYR A 63 -5.37 -4.04 -18.22
C TYR A 63 -5.66 -4.68 -19.58
N LYS A 64 -4.65 -5.38 -20.11
CA LYS A 64 -4.78 -6.16 -21.34
C LYS A 64 -4.29 -7.58 -21.06
N ASP A 65 -5.17 -8.55 -21.28
CA ASP A 65 -4.77 -9.95 -21.23
C ASP A 65 -3.79 -10.24 -22.37
N VAL A 66 -2.64 -10.82 -22.01
CA VAL A 66 -1.59 -11.18 -22.94
C VAL A 66 -1.17 -12.63 -22.73
N PRO A 67 -0.66 -13.32 -23.76
CA PRO A 67 0.00 -14.61 -23.60
C PRO A 67 1.10 -14.55 -22.53
N VAL A 68 1.28 -15.68 -21.83
CA VAL A 68 2.43 -15.85 -20.94
C VAL A 68 3.74 -15.90 -21.74
N ASP A 69 4.84 -15.53 -21.07
CA ASP A 69 6.22 -15.65 -21.57
C ASP A 69 6.55 -14.79 -22.80
N LEU A 70 5.85 -13.67 -22.96
CA LEU A 70 6.24 -12.63 -23.92
C LEU A 70 7.52 -11.92 -23.49
N ASP A 71 8.37 -11.59 -24.46
CA ASP A 71 9.55 -10.79 -24.23
C ASP A 71 9.20 -9.33 -23.89
N GLN A 72 10.16 -8.64 -23.29
CA GLN A 72 10.01 -7.27 -22.83
C GLN A 72 9.69 -6.27 -23.96
N THR A 73 10.22 -6.47 -25.17
CA THR A 73 9.97 -5.60 -26.32
C THR A 73 8.53 -5.74 -26.81
N THR A 74 8.04 -6.97 -26.91
CA THR A 74 6.65 -7.25 -27.27
C THR A 74 5.68 -6.69 -26.24
N LEU A 75 5.96 -6.91 -24.95
CA LEU A 75 5.15 -6.35 -23.87
C LEU A 75 5.09 -4.81 -23.93
N TYR A 76 6.22 -4.15 -24.18
CA TYR A 76 6.25 -2.69 -24.32
C TYR A 76 5.42 -2.19 -25.51
N ALA A 77 5.50 -2.85 -26.66
CA ALA A 77 4.70 -2.50 -27.82
C ALA A 77 3.19 -2.61 -27.54
N ILE A 78 2.77 -3.66 -26.82
CA ILE A 78 1.39 -3.85 -26.39
C ILE A 78 0.97 -2.73 -25.42
N GLY A 79 1.80 -2.43 -24.42
CA GLY A 79 1.52 -1.37 -23.44
C GLY A 79 1.39 0.01 -24.09
N LYS A 80 2.25 0.35 -25.06
CA LYS A 80 2.13 1.58 -25.86
C LYS A 80 0.84 1.64 -26.66
N ALA A 81 0.46 0.55 -27.33
CA ALA A 81 -0.78 0.49 -28.09
C ALA A 81 -1.99 0.70 -27.18
N GLN A 82 -2.02 0.05 -26.02
CA GLN A 82 -3.07 0.23 -25.02
C GLN A 82 -3.12 1.68 -24.49
N ALA A 83 -1.97 2.31 -24.22
CA ALA A 83 -1.91 3.70 -23.81
C ALA A 83 -2.45 4.67 -24.89
N ALA A 84 -2.31 4.34 -26.17
CA ALA A 84 -2.90 5.11 -27.27
C ALA A 84 -4.42 4.87 -27.39
N GLU A 85 -4.88 3.62 -27.21
CA GLU A 85 -6.31 3.26 -27.14
C GLU A 85 -7.00 4.07 -26.03
N LEU A 86 -6.38 4.12 -24.84
CA LEU A 86 -6.80 4.93 -23.69
C LEU A 86 -7.10 6.38 -24.07
N ILE A 87 -6.27 7.05 -24.88
CA ILE A 87 -6.51 8.44 -25.32
C ILE A 87 -7.72 8.53 -26.24
N SER A 88 -7.85 7.58 -27.17
CA SER A 88 -8.92 7.57 -28.16
C SER A 88 -10.29 7.35 -27.53
N GLU A 89 -10.34 6.56 -26.44
CA GLU A 89 -11.53 6.30 -25.64
C GLU A 89 -11.74 7.38 -24.56
N ALA A 90 -10.67 7.94 -23.99
CA ALA A 90 -10.68 9.02 -22.99
C ALA A 90 -11.16 10.37 -23.51
N GLY A 91 -11.58 10.47 -24.77
CA GLY A 91 -12.43 11.57 -25.27
C GLY A 91 -13.71 11.79 -24.44
N LEU A 92 -14.03 10.90 -23.48
CA LEU A 92 -15.23 10.95 -22.65
C LEU A 92 -15.05 11.28 -21.15
N ASN A 93 -13.84 11.16 -20.55
CA ASN A 93 -13.67 11.39 -19.10
C ASN A 93 -12.59 12.44 -18.80
N LYS A 94 -13.02 13.70 -18.59
CA LYS A 94 -12.13 14.77 -18.10
C LYS A 94 -11.55 14.36 -16.74
N GLY A 95 -10.24 14.11 -16.67
CA GLY A 95 -9.53 13.83 -15.42
C GLY A 95 -8.84 12.46 -15.32
N THR A 96 -8.95 11.61 -16.34
CA THR A 96 -8.18 10.34 -16.37
C THR A 96 -6.68 10.65 -16.43
N VAL A 97 -5.92 10.14 -15.46
CA VAL A 97 -4.45 10.16 -15.51
C VAL A 97 -4.01 9.11 -16.52
N VAL A 98 -3.18 9.50 -17.48
CA VAL A 98 -2.64 8.62 -18.53
C VAL A 98 -1.10 8.61 -18.46
N PRO A 99 -0.41 7.61 -19.05
CA PRO A 99 1.05 7.58 -19.10
C PRO A 99 1.64 8.75 -19.91
N THR A 100 2.93 9.03 -19.74
CA THR A 100 3.62 10.11 -20.49
C THR A 100 3.54 9.92 -22.01
N CYS A 101 3.66 8.68 -22.50
CA CYS A 101 3.50 8.35 -23.92
C CYS A 101 2.11 8.66 -24.47
N ALA A 102 1.13 8.88 -23.59
CA ALA A 102 -0.25 9.22 -23.90
C ALA A 102 -0.60 10.69 -23.58
N GLY A 103 0.41 11.55 -23.39
CA GLY A 103 0.21 12.97 -23.07
C GLY A 103 0.01 13.26 -21.58
N GLY A 104 0.25 12.27 -20.72
CA GLY A 104 0.29 12.45 -19.27
C GLY A 104 1.57 13.11 -18.77
N PRO A 105 1.65 13.39 -17.45
CA PRO A 105 2.85 13.97 -16.85
C PRO A 105 4.04 13.02 -16.91
N THR A 106 5.25 13.58 -16.81
CA THR A 106 6.48 12.79 -16.63
C THR A 106 6.50 12.14 -15.25
N TYR A 107 7.08 10.94 -15.16
CA TYR A 107 7.25 10.25 -13.88
C TYR A 107 8.26 11.00 -12.98
N GLU A 108 7.89 11.17 -11.71
CA GLU A 108 8.83 11.58 -10.66
C GLU A 108 9.75 10.40 -10.35
N THR A 109 11.05 10.66 -10.24
CA THR A 109 12.06 9.66 -9.90
C THR A 109 12.62 9.93 -8.51
N ARG A 110 13.07 8.86 -7.85
CA ARG A 110 13.82 8.95 -6.59
C ARG A 110 15.31 9.02 -6.92
N ASP A 111 16.08 9.70 -6.09
CA ASP A 111 17.54 9.77 -6.23
C ASP A 111 18.21 8.40 -6.00
N VAL A 112 17.53 7.50 -5.28
CA VAL A 112 18.03 6.15 -5.01
C VAL A 112 17.16 5.09 -5.65
N ASP A 113 17.81 4.20 -6.39
CA ASP A 113 17.20 3.05 -7.04
C ASP A 113 16.55 2.08 -6.04
N LEU A 114 15.50 1.42 -6.51
CA LEU A 114 14.88 0.32 -5.77
C LEU A 114 15.80 -0.90 -5.77
N ASN A 115 15.96 -1.52 -4.61
CA ASN A 115 16.61 -2.82 -4.51
C ASN A 115 15.67 -3.91 -5.02
N SER A 116 15.84 -4.30 -6.28
CA SER A 116 15.00 -5.31 -6.94
C SER A 116 15.01 -6.68 -6.25
N ALA A 117 16.13 -7.05 -5.62
CA ALA A 117 16.22 -8.29 -4.84
C ALA A 117 15.36 -8.20 -3.58
N ALA A 118 15.37 -7.06 -2.87
CA ALA A 118 14.52 -6.84 -1.70
C ALA A 118 13.04 -6.83 -2.10
N VAL A 119 12.66 -6.16 -3.19
CA VAL A 119 11.28 -6.21 -3.72
C VAL A 119 10.86 -7.66 -3.99
N SER A 120 11.71 -8.45 -4.64
CA SER A 120 11.39 -9.87 -4.92
C SER A 120 11.25 -10.70 -3.65
N GLU A 121 12.10 -10.47 -2.65
CA GLU A 121 12.04 -11.19 -1.38
C GLU A 121 10.74 -10.87 -0.63
N ILE A 122 10.38 -9.58 -0.52
CA ILE A 122 9.14 -9.15 0.12
C ILE A 122 7.94 -9.71 -0.62
N ALA A 123 7.92 -9.64 -1.96
CA ALA A 123 6.84 -10.20 -2.76
C ALA A 123 6.68 -11.71 -2.55
N GLN A 124 7.77 -12.46 -2.37
CA GLN A 124 7.69 -13.90 -2.09
C GLN A 124 7.20 -14.21 -0.66
N ALA A 125 7.47 -13.33 0.30
CA ALA A 125 7.05 -13.48 1.69
C ALA A 125 5.56 -13.16 1.91
N ILE A 126 4.92 -12.42 1.01
CA ILE A 126 3.50 -12.09 1.06
C ILE A 126 2.67 -13.27 0.56
N ASP A 127 1.88 -13.87 1.46
CA ASP A 127 0.92 -14.92 1.12
C ASP A 127 -0.38 -14.33 0.57
N LEU A 128 -0.74 -14.72 -0.66
CA LEU A 128 -1.97 -14.32 -1.34
C LEU A 128 -3.24 -14.88 -0.65
N LYS A 129 -3.10 -15.88 0.22
CA LYS A 129 -4.23 -16.46 0.97
C LYS A 129 -4.49 -15.74 2.29
N ASP A 130 -3.56 -14.89 2.75
CA ASP A 130 -3.83 -14.04 3.91
C ASP A 130 -4.66 -12.83 3.48
N HIS A 131 -5.98 -13.00 3.42
CA HIS A 131 -6.92 -11.95 3.01
C HIS A 131 -6.89 -10.73 3.93
N LEU A 132 -6.47 -10.88 5.19
CA LEU A 132 -6.30 -9.76 6.11
C LEU A 132 -5.10 -8.90 5.70
N LEU A 133 -3.97 -9.55 5.40
CA LEU A 133 -2.78 -8.87 4.85
C LEU A 133 -3.10 -8.20 3.51
N MET A 134 -3.79 -8.90 2.59
CA MET A 134 -4.19 -8.34 1.29
C MET A 134 -5.08 -7.11 1.41
N ARG A 135 -6.06 -7.14 2.31
CA ARG A 135 -6.89 -5.97 2.59
C ARG A 135 -6.07 -4.82 3.16
N GLY A 136 -5.18 -5.11 4.10
CA GLY A 136 -4.31 -4.11 4.72
C GLY A 136 -3.39 -3.40 3.74
N LEU A 137 -2.69 -4.18 2.91
CA LEU A 137 -1.80 -3.68 1.87
C LEU A 137 -2.55 -2.97 0.74
N GLY A 138 -3.70 -3.51 0.30
CA GLY A 138 -4.54 -2.86 -0.69
C GLY A 138 -5.06 -1.49 -0.23
N CYS A 139 -5.41 -1.35 1.05
CA CYS A 139 -5.78 -0.05 1.62
C CYS A 139 -4.58 0.91 1.74
N LEU A 140 -3.39 0.43 2.07
CA LEU A 140 -2.17 1.24 2.08
C LEU A 140 -1.87 1.81 0.68
N LEU A 141 -1.92 0.96 -0.35
CA LEU A 141 -1.71 1.39 -1.75
C LEU A 141 -2.76 2.40 -2.22
N ARG A 142 -4.02 2.22 -1.85
CA ARG A 142 -5.08 3.19 -2.19
C ARG A 142 -4.95 4.49 -1.42
N ALA A 143 -4.49 4.44 -0.16
CA ALA A 143 -4.24 5.65 0.61
C ALA A 143 -3.19 6.51 -0.11
N ASP A 144 -2.14 5.88 -0.60
CA ASP A 144 -1.11 6.50 -1.45
C ASP A 144 -1.69 7.14 -2.71
N MET A 145 -2.61 6.46 -3.39
CA MET A 145 -3.29 7.03 -4.55
C MET A 145 -4.16 8.24 -4.20
N CYS A 146 -4.98 8.14 -3.14
CA CYS A 146 -5.85 9.25 -2.70
C CYS A 146 -5.04 10.45 -2.23
N TRP A 147 -3.90 10.23 -1.58
CA TRP A 147 -3.05 11.31 -1.06
C TRP A 147 -2.50 12.23 -2.15
N ARG A 148 -2.33 11.72 -3.38
CA ARG A 148 -1.91 12.53 -4.53
C ARG A 148 -2.96 13.54 -4.99
N HIS A 149 -4.19 13.46 -4.48
CA HIS A 149 -5.32 14.34 -4.82
C HIS A 149 -5.84 15.03 -3.57
N ARG A 150 -5.50 16.30 -3.38
CA ARG A 150 -5.76 17.06 -2.15
C ARG A 150 -7.24 17.10 -1.77
N GLU A 151 -8.12 17.12 -2.76
CA GLU A 151 -9.58 17.18 -2.63
C GLU A 151 -10.16 15.95 -1.93
N ILE A 152 -9.44 14.82 -1.95
CA ILE A 152 -9.84 13.55 -1.33
C ILE A 152 -8.80 13.04 -0.33
N ALA A 153 -7.92 13.91 0.18
CA ALA A 153 -6.88 13.54 1.13
C ALA A 153 -7.44 12.92 2.42
N GLU A 154 -8.65 13.31 2.86
CA GLU A 154 -9.33 12.68 4.00
C GLU A 154 -9.60 11.18 3.75
N ALA A 155 -9.95 10.80 2.52
CA ALA A 155 -10.15 9.40 2.14
C ALA A 155 -8.84 8.60 2.24
N ALA A 156 -7.69 9.22 2.00
CA ALA A 156 -6.39 8.58 2.18
C ALA A 156 -6.17 8.18 3.65
N VAL A 157 -6.44 9.09 4.59
CA VAL A 157 -6.31 8.82 6.03
C VAL A 157 -7.31 7.76 6.49
N MET A 158 -8.55 7.80 5.98
CA MET A 158 -9.54 6.75 6.26
C MET A 158 -9.08 5.37 5.78
N LEU A 159 -8.44 5.28 4.60
CA LEU A 159 -7.86 4.04 4.09
C LEU A 159 -6.67 3.57 4.96
N LEU A 160 -5.82 4.49 5.43
CA LEU A 160 -4.77 4.15 6.40
C LEU A 160 -5.36 3.61 7.71
N HIS A 161 -6.51 4.10 8.19
CA HIS A 161 -7.15 3.52 9.37
C HIS A 161 -7.64 2.07 9.15
N VAL A 162 -8.08 1.72 7.93
CA VAL A 162 -8.39 0.32 7.60
C VAL A 162 -7.12 -0.53 7.55
N SER A 163 -6.05 0.02 6.98
CA SER A 163 -4.74 -0.63 6.97
C SER A 163 -4.17 -0.81 8.39
N LEU A 164 -4.36 0.18 9.26
CA LEU A 164 -3.99 0.11 10.68
C LEU A 164 -4.74 -1.01 11.39
N ASP A 165 -6.06 -1.13 11.18
CA ASP A 165 -6.85 -2.17 11.82
C ASP A 165 -6.45 -3.58 11.38
N ALA A 166 -6.12 -3.75 10.09
CA ALA A 166 -5.56 -5.00 9.59
C ALA A 166 -4.21 -5.34 10.25
N SER A 167 -3.30 -4.36 10.34
CA SER A 167 -2.01 -4.54 11.02
C SER A 167 -2.18 -4.90 12.50
N PHE A 168 -3.14 -4.27 13.19
CA PHE A 168 -3.45 -4.57 14.59
C PHE A 168 -3.89 -6.02 14.76
N GLN A 169 -4.84 -6.48 13.94
CA GLN A 169 -5.31 -7.87 13.99
C GLN A 169 -4.18 -8.87 13.69
N MET A 170 -3.25 -8.53 12.78
CA MET A 170 -2.06 -9.34 12.52
C MET A 170 -1.08 -9.37 13.71
N MET A 171 -0.89 -8.24 14.40
CA MET A 171 -0.09 -8.17 15.64
C MET A 171 -0.69 -9.08 16.71
N LEU A 172 -2.01 -9.05 16.91
CA LEU A 172 -2.70 -9.95 17.83
C LEU A 172 -2.54 -11.42 17.43
N ARG A 173 -2.59 -11.76 16.13
CA ARG A 173 -2.30 -13.12 15.65
C ARG A 173 -0.87 -13.54 16.03
N SER A 174 0.13 -12.68 15.81
CA SER A 174 1.52 -12.98 16.17
C SER A 174 1.71 -13.16 17.68
N LEU A 175 1.03 -12.38 18.52
CA LEU A 175 1.06 -12.55 19.97
C LEU A 175 0.43 -13.89 20.41
N ARG A 176 -0.65 -14.33 19.77
CA ARG A 176 -1.25 -15.66 20.02
C ARG A 176 -0.29 -16.79 19.65
N GLU A 177 0.40 -16.66 18.52
CA GLU A 177 1.44 -17.62 18.11
C GLU A 177 2.60 -17.70 19.10
N ARG A 178 2.89 -16.61 19.82
CA ARG A 178 3.89 -16.55 20.91
C ARG A 178 3.37 -17.05 22.26
N GLY A 179 2.12 -17.50 22.34
CA GLY A 179 1.52 -18.08 23.55
C GLY A 179 0.66 -17.13 24.38
N ASN A 180 0.46 -15.87 23.98
CA ASN A 180 -0.52 -15.00 24.63
C ASN A 180 -1.93 -15.35 24.11
N ILE A 181 -2.72 -16.05 24.93
CA ILE A 181 -4.04 -16.58 24.52
C ILE A 181 -5.02 -15.46 24.18
N ASN A 182 -5.02 -14.36 24.95
CA ASN A 182 -5.97 -13.26 24.82
C ASN A 182 -5.24 -11.91 24.76
N PRO A 183 -4.51 -11.63 23.66
CA PRO A 183 -3.72 -10.42 23.55
C PRO A 183 -4.62 -9.18 23.48
N THR A 184 -4.16 -8.12 24.11
CA THR A 184 -4.82 -6.83 24.21
C THR A 184 -4.16 -5.78 23.31
N SER A 185 -4.78 -4.61 23.17
CA SER A 185 -4.16 -3.47 22.49
C SER A 185 -2.86 -3.01 23.17
N ARG A 186 -2.78 -3.14 24.50
CA ARG A 186 -1.55 -2.86 25.26
C ARG A 186 -0.44 -3.85 24.94
N ASP A 187 -0.76 -5.15 24.86
CA ASP A 187 0.25 -6.17 24.50
C ASP A 187 0.80 -5.94 23.08
N ALA A 188 -0.05 -5.50 22.15
CA ALA A 188 0.38 -5.13 20.80
C ALA A 188 1.25 -3.87 20.78
N GLY A 189 0.94 -2.87 21.61
CA GLY A 189 1.78 -1.68 21.79
C GLY A 189 3.14 -2.03 22.41
N GLN A 190 3.17 -2.88 23.43
CA GLN A 190 4.41 -3.39 24.00
C GLN A 190 5.26 -4.14 22.98
N LEU A 191 4.65 -4.97 22.13
CA LEU A 191 5.38 -5.63 21.06
C LEU A 191 5.91 -4.63 20.02
N LEU A 192 5.16 -3.57 19.71
CA LEU A 192 5.62 -2.49 18.85
C LEU A 192 6.84 -1.79 19.45
N ASP A 193 6.80 -1.48 20.75
CA ASP A 193 7.91 -0.87 21.48
C ASP A 193 9.13 -1.79 21.49
N GLU A 194 8.97 -3.06 21.87
CA GLU A 194 10.04 -4.07 21.85
C GLU A 194 10.72 -4.17 20.49
N VAL A 195 9.93 -4.16 19.41
CA VAL A 195 10.46 -4.23 18.06
C VAL A 195 11.10 -2.90 17.72
N PHE A 196 10.35 -1.81 17.60
CA PHE A 196 10.81 -0.58 16.95
C PHE A 196 11.49 0.40 17.91
N ASN A 197 11.00 0.53 19.14
CA ASN A 197 11.37 1.57 20.09
C ASN A 197 11.60 1.03 21.52
N PRO A 198 12.60 0.17 21.77
CA PRO A 198 12.70 -0.60 23.02
C PRO A 198 12.93 0.25 24.29
N SER A 199 13.17 1.55 24.12
CA SER A 199 13.38 2.52 25.20
C SER A 199 12.14 3.36 25.51
N ILE A 200 11.03 3.15 24.81
CA ILE A 200 9.80 3.95 24.90
C ILE A 200 8.65 3.03 25.31
N GLU A 201 7.74 3.50 26.16
CA GLU A 201 6.44 2.85 26.40
C GLU A 201 5.36 3.72 25.72
N THR A 202 4.93 3.32 24.53
CA THR A 202 3.89 4.05 23.77
C THR A 202 2.47 3.71 24.25
N GLY A 203 2.32 2.62 25.00
CA GLY A 203 1.05 2.24 25.62
C GLY A 203 0.21 1.33 24.73
N ASN A 204 -0.99 1.77 24.35
CA ASN A 204 -1.88 1.00 23.50
C ASN A 204 -1.50 1.18 22.02
N TYR A 205 -1.63 0.12 21.23
CA TYR A 205 -1.31 0.11 19.80
C TYR A 205 -2.03 1.24 19.03
N PHE A 206 -1.29 2.29 18.67
CA PHE A 206 -1.76 3.45 17.89
C PHE A 206 -3.09 4.03 18.38
N GLN A 207 -3.25 4.19 19.70
CA GLN A 207 -4.53 4.61 20.30
C GLN A 207 -5.06 5.92 19.75
N ASP A 208 -4.21 6.93 19.55
CA ASP A 208 -4.63 8.25 19.09
C ASP A 208 -5.28 8.16 17.69
N TYR A 209 -4.68 7.41 16.77
CA TYR A 209 -5.25 7.16 15.44
C TYR A 209 -6.59 6.40 15.48
N TYR A 210 -6.80 5.54 16.48
CA TYR A 210 -8.10 4.89 16.68
C TYR A 210 -9.16 5.89 17.14
N GLU A 211 -8.81 6.84 18.00
CA GLU A 211 -9.73 7.90 18.41
C GLU A 211 -10.03 8.85 17.26
N ASP A 212 -9.03 9.21 16.45
CA ASP A 212 -9.22 10.07 15.29
C ASP A 212 -10.11 9.41 14.24
N ARG A 213 -9.94 8.13 13.97
CA ARG A 213 -10.87 7.35 13.13
C ARG A 213 -12.32 7.50 13.60
N ILE A 214 -12.58 7.42 14.91
CA ILE A 214 -13.93 7.59 15.46
C ILE A 214 -14.45 9.00 15.17
N ARG A 215 -13.62 10.04 15.37
CA ARG A 215 -14.00 11.44 15.12
C ARG A 215 -14.30 11.69 13.63
N VAL A 216 -13.57 11.04 12.73
CA VAL A 216 -13.74 11.16 11.27
C VAL A 216 -15.03 10.48 10.79
N ILE A 217 -15.30 9.26 11.25
CA ILE A 217 -16.42 8.44 10.74
C ILE A 217 -17.74 8.76 11.45
N HIS A 218 -17.68 9.15 12.73
CA HIS A 218 -18.86 9.37 13.57
C HIS A 218 -18.96 10.85 13.96
N PRO A 219 -19.75 11.67 13.22
CA PRO A 219 -19.92 13.10 13.51
C PRO A 219 -20.41 13.40 14.93
N PHE A 220 -21.07 12.43 15.56
CA PHE A 220 -21.40 12.45 16.98
C PHE A 220 -20.97 11.13 17.63
N SER A 221 -20.09 11.22 18.63
CA SER A 221 -19.57 10.08 19.37
C SER A 221 -19.28 10.44 20.83
N ARG A 222 -18.73 9.49 21.60
CA ARG A 222 -18.22 9.74 22.97
C ARG A 222 -17.14 10.83 23.04
N LEU A 223 -16.52 11.15 21.91
CA LEU A 223 -15.43 12.13 21.80
C LEU A 223 -15.95 13.55 21.50
N GLY A 224 -17.26 13.71 21.23
CA GLY A 224 -17.88 15.01 20.96
C GLY A 224 -18.58 15.07 19.61
N ILE A 225 -18.91 16.31 19.20
CA ILE A 225 -19.45 16.64 17.88
C ILE A 225 -18.38 17.41 17.11
N PHE A 226 -18.05 16.94 15.91
CA PHE A 226 -17.02 17.53 15.06
C PHE A 226 -17.66 18.04 13.76
N PRO A 227 -17.58 19.34 13.44
CA PRO A 227 -18.19 19.89 12.24
C PRO A 227 -17.45 19.49 10.95
N PHE A 228 -16.18 19.11 11.09
CA PHE A 228 -15.31 18.60 10.03
C PHE A 228 -14.45 17.47 10.59
N ALA A 229 -13.91 16.61 9.73
CA ALA A 229 -12.93 15.61 10.13
C ALA A 229 -11.69 16.32 10.72
N PRO A 230 -11.33 16.08 12.00
CA PRO A 230 -10.22 16.80 12.64
C PRO A 230 -8.88 16.16 12.26
N LEU A 231 -8.56 16.15 10.98
CA LEU A 231 -7.35 15.57 10.41
C LEU A 231 -6.37 16.65 10.00
N ALA A 232 -5.08 16.37 10.20
CA ALA A 232 -3.97 17.16 9.72
C ALA A 232 -3.14 16.35 8.70
N ALA A 233 -2.32 17.06 7.93
CA ALA A 233 -1.59 16.41 6.83
C ALA A 233 -0.47 15.48 7.33
N ASP A 234 0.09 15.79 8.49
CA ASP A 234 1.08 14.98 9.21
C ASP A 234 0.50 13.66 9.73
N ASP A 235 -0.79 13.60 10.04
CA ASP A 235 -1.46 12.33 10.41
C ASP A 235 -1.27 11.27 9.34
N TYR A 236 -1.40 11.64 8.07
CA TYR A 236 -1.13 10.74 6.95
C TYR A 236 0.33 10.30 6.92
N TYR A 237 1.27 11.24 6.95
CA TYR A 237 2.69 10.94 6.81
C TYR A 237 3.21 10.05 7.95
N PHE A 238 2.86 10.38 9.19
CA PHE A 238 3.29 9.61 10.36
C PHE A 238 2.64 8.23 10.42
N LEU A 239 1.34 8.12 10.14
CA LEU A 239 0.67 6.81 10.15
C LEU A 239 1.19 5.94 9.01
N ARG A 240 1.33 6.48 7.80
CA ARG A 240 1.88 5.74 6.66
C ARG A 240 3.31 5.26 6.95
N HIS A 241 4.16 6.13 7.48
CA HIS A 241 5.53 5.79 7.88
C HIS A 241 5.55 4.56 8.79
N ALA A 242 4.80 4.64 9.89
CA ALA A 242 4.73 3.56 10.87
C ALA A 242 4.13 2.28 10.28
N LEU A 243 3.10 2.38 9.43
CA LEU A 243 2.49 1.21 8.79
C LEU A 243 3.44 0.53 7.81
N VAL A 244 4.24 1.26 7.03
CA VAL A 244 5.24 0.67 6.14
C VAL A 244 6.23 -0.19 6.93
N GLU A 245 6.76 0.33 8.04
CA GLU A 245 7.67 -0.42 8.90
C GLU A 245 7.00 -1.63 9.55
N VAL A 246 5.79 -1.47 10.07
CA VAL A 246 5.01 -2.55 10.69
C VAL A 246 4.69 -3.65 9.68
N TYR A 247 4.21 -3.32 8.48
CA TYR A 247 3.91 -4.31 7.45
C TYR A 247 5.17 -5.01 6.96
N TYR A 248 6.27 -4.27 6.76
CA TYR A 248 7.55 -4.87 6.43
C TYR A 248 7.96 -5.91 7.48
N TRP A 249 7.84 -5.57 8.77
CA TRP A 249 8.13 -6.50 9.85
C TRP A 249 7.14 -7.67 9.93
N LEU A 250 5.85 -7.43 9.74
CA LEU A 250 4.83 -8.49 9.75
C LEU A 250 5.09 -9.53 8.66
N VAL A 251 5.53 -9.09 7.48
CA VAL A 251 5.85 -9.92 6.31
C VAL A 251 7.20 -10.62 6.45
N THR A 252 8.26 -9.88 6.80
CA THR A 252 9.65 -10.39 6.72
C THR A 252 10.23 -10.82 8.07
N LYS A 253 9.59 -10.44 9.17
CA LYS A 253 10.10 -10.56 10.56
C LYS A 253 11.42 -9.81 10.81
N ARG A 254 11.75 -8.84 9.96
CA ARG A 254 12.95 -7.98 10.08
C ARG A 254 12.55 -6.52 10.20
N LYS A 255 13.48 -5.68 10.66
CA LYS A 255 13.31 -4.23 10.58
C LYS A 255 13.71 -3.74 9.20
N LEU A 256 12.96 -2.77 8.69
CA LEU A 256 13.40 -1.96 7.58
C LEU A 256 14.41 -0.96 8.14
N HIS A 257 15.51 -0.73 7.42
CA HIS A 257 16.53 0.22 7.83
C HIS A 257 16.67 1.30 6.75
N PRO A 258 16.87 2.57 7.13
CA PRO A 258 17.16 3.62 6.17
C PRO A 258 18.50 3.34 5.49
N LEU A 259 18.64 3.84 4.28
CA LEU A 259 19.90 3.81 3.58
C LEU A 259 20.97 4.62 4.36
N PRO A 260 22.24 4.23 4.27
CA PRO A 260 23.31 5.04 4.83
C PRO A 260 23.30 6.42 4.16
N PRO A 261 23.56 7.51 4.92
CA PRO A 261 23.63 8.84 4.34
C PRO A 261 24.68 8.88 3.22
N PRO A 262 24.47 9.68 2.16
CA PRO A 262 25.44 9.79 1.08
C PRO A 262 26.80 10.17 1.66
N LEU A 263 27.85 9.43 1.27
CA LEU A 263 29.22 9.79 1.60
C LEU A 263 29.48 11.16 0.96
N ASN A 264 29.58 12.21 1.77
CA ASN A 264 29.89 13.55 1.31
C ASN A 264 31.14 13.48 0.41
N GLY A 265 30.96 13.81 -0.88
CA GLY A 265 32.04 13.98 -1.85
C GLY A 265 32.71 15.34 -1.74
#